data_AF-A0A2D3VXI3-F1
#
_entry.id   AF-A0A2D3VXI3-F1
#
_cell.length_a   1.000
_cell.length_b   1.000
_cell.length_c   1.000
_cell.angle_alpha   90.00
_cell.angle_beta   90.00
_cell.angle_gamma   90.00
#
_symmetry.space_group_name_H-M   'P 1'
#
loop_
_entity.id
_entity.type
_entity.pdbx_description
1 polymer ?
#
loop_
_entity_poly.entity_id
_entity_poly.type
_entity_poly.pdbx_seq_one_letter_code
_entity_poly.pdbx_strand_id
1 'polypeptide(L)'
;MGRANRVISRMYALGWIDEPTYKTSLEENPKVYDETLTQNKAPFIVDEVVRTMQEMGIEDLKTGGYEIHTTIDLKLQEAARESLKFAYDASIKRLKEYEKTKTALQPEPESDEDDEDVGGTDDTNNTLLNGALVSVESQTGDILALVGSVDYKKSSFNRATQGKRQPGSSFKPFIYQVAIDLGYSGASQLVDIAKTYVYNDSNGEEKKWQPKNYERGYNGIVSLREALVHSNNLATINLVNEIGLTQLIKEFKKFDIRDVPNDLSLSLGTLSMSPLELAKYYTSFSNYGVQVQTNLISSIEKGSNNVYEKTLSTREVTTQTQSFILTSILKDVVERGTGRNARVAGIEIAGKTGTTNNNVDGWFVGYSPSIETVVWFGNDDNSPMYKKETGGKIAAPAFAKYYQKLLVLYPQIPRKFEKPEGIIEVEVNGKKEYFSDVSKPPRREDTPDLIEELVF
;
A
#
# COMPACT_ATOMS: atom_id res chain seq x y z
N MET A 1 37.20 16.66 31.48
CA MET A 1 38.13 17.76 31.18
C MET A 1 39.61 17.50 31.53
N GLY A 2 40.00 16.36 32.14
CA GLY A 2 41.39 16.18 32.60
C GLY A 2 42.47 15.96 31.51
N ARG A 3 42.11 15.48 30.31
CA ARG A 3 43.09 15.19 29.24
C ARG A 3 43.49 16.43 28.43
N ALA A 4 42.53 17.29 28.08
CA ALA A 4 42.79 18.54 27.35
C ALA A 4 43.72 19.46 28.16
N ASN A 5 43.41 19.69 29.44
CA ASN A 5 44.21 20.56 30.30
C ASN A 5 45.66 20.04 30.47
N ARG A 6 45.87 18.72 30.50
CA ARG A 6 47.22 18.12 30.50
C ARG A 6 48.00 18.41 29.21
N VAL A 7 47.33 18.43 28.06
CA VAL A 7 47.96 18.78 26.77
C VAL A 7 48.31 20.26 26.76
N ILE A 8 47.40 21.14 27.16
CA ILE A 8 47.61 22.59 27.23
C ILE A 8 48.78 22.92 28.18
N SER A 9 48.83 22.31 29.38
CA SER A 9 49.96 22.49 30.31
C SER A 9 51.29 22.00 29.74
N ARG A 10 51.28 20.93 28.95
CA ARG A 10 52.50 20.43 28.29
C ARG A 10 52.94 21.33 27.13
N MET A 11 51.99 21.87 26.36
CA MET A 11 52.28 22.84 25.30
C MET A 11 52.91 24.12 25.87
N TYR A 12 52.41 24.59 27.01
CA TYR A 12 53.01 25.74 27.71
C TYR A 12 54.41 25.42 28.24
N ALA A 13 54.59 24.27 28.91
CA ALA A 13 55.90 23.86 29.43
C ALA A 13 56.96 23.64 28.35
N LEU A 14 56.54 23.26 27.13
CA LEU A 14 57.41 23.10 25.96
C LEU A 14 57.60 24.41 25.16
N GLY A 15 56.98 25.52 25.58
CA GLY A 15 57.09 26.83 24.92
C GLY A 15 56.32 26.95 23.60
N TRP A 16 55.34 26.09 23.35
CA TRP A 16 54.53 26.12 22.11
C TRP A 16 53.40 27.15 22.16
N ILE A 17 53.00 27.57 23.37
CA ILE A 17 51.99 28.62 23.60
C ILE A 17 52.50 29.58 24.66
N ASP A 18 52.07 30.84 24.59
CA ASP A 18 52.42 31.88 25.57
C ASP A 18 51.52 31.83 26.82
N GLU A 19 51.92 32.54 27.88
CA GLU A 19 51.20 32.56 29.15
C GLU A 19 49.75 33.08 29.05
N PRO A 20 49.44 34.13 28.26
CA PRO A 20 48.06 34.56 28.02
C PRO A 20 47.20 33.49 27.36
N THR A 21 47.71 32.81 26.33
CA THR A 21 46.99 31.72 25.66
C THR A 21 46.78 30.54 26.61
N TYR A 22 47.79 30.18 27.40
CA TYR A 22 47.70 29.12 28.39
C TYR A 22 46.56 29.34 29.40
N LYS A 23 46.47 30.56 29.96
CA LYS A 23 45.41 30.92 30.93
C LYS A 23 44.03 30.90 30.27
N THR A 24 43.91 31.52 29.10
CA THR A 24 42.64 31.59 28.35
C THR A 24 42.13 30.19 27.97
N SER A 25 43.00 29.31 27.49
CA SER A 25 42.62 27.94 27.09
C SER A 25 42.26 27.01 28.25
N LEU A 26 42.74 27.29 29.48
CA LEU A 26 42.34 26.52 30.67
C LEU A 26 40.97 26.92 31.22
N GLU A 27 40.57 28.17 30.98
CA GLU A 27 39.27 28.71 31.38
C GLU A 27 38.18 28.44 30.33
N GLU A 28 38.58 28.10 29.11
CA GLU A 28 37.67 27.74 28.03
C GLU A 28 36.99 26.39 28.31
N ASN A 29 35.67 26.43 28.45
CA ASN A 29 34.85 25.22 28.42
C ASN A 29 34.56 24.88 26.96
N PRO A 30 35.08 23.74 26.44
CA PRO A 30 34.83 23.38 25.06
C PRO A 30 33.32 23.19 24.89
N LYS A 31 32.73 23.93 23.94
CA LYS A 31 31.38 23.65 23.48
C LYS A 31 31.45 22.34 22.70
N VAL A 32 31.06 21.25 23.36
CA VAL A 32 30.84 19.97 22.68
C VAL A 32 29.54 20.12 21.91
N TYR A 33 29.66 20.40 20.62
CA TYR A 33 28.56 20.14 19.71
C TYR A 33 28.43 18.62 19.62
N ASP A 34 27.24 18.07 19.89
CA ASP A 34 26.91 16.68 19.58
C ASP A 34 26.75 16.54 18.06
N GLU A 35 27.78 16.96 17.34
CA GLU A 35 27.89 16.87 15.90
C GLU A 35 28.50 15.53 15.59
N THR A 36 27.64 14.51 15.64
CA THR A 36 27.62 13.68 14.43
C THR A 36 27.32 14.66 13.29
N LEU A 37 28.32 14.99 12.47
CA LEU A 37 28.19 15.91 11.32
C LEU A 37 27.04 15.48 10.37
N THR A 38 26.56 14.25 10.52
CA THR A 38 25.40 13.66 9.87
C THR A 38 24.21 13.61 10.83
N GLN A 39 23.36 14.64 10.84
CA GLN A 39 21.98 14.44 11.29
C GLN A 39 21.33 13.43 10.34
N ASN A 40 21.07 12.21 10.82
CA ASN A 40 20.37 11.20 10.04
C ASN A 40 18.93 11.65 9.81
N LYS A 41 18.69 12.32 8.67
CA LYS A 41 17.38 12.87 8.29
C LYS A 41 16.34 11.78 7.95
N ALA A 42 16.80 10.57 7.62
CA ALA A 42 15.95 9.49 7.15
C ALA A 42 16.47 8.13 7.64
N PRO A 43 16.32 7.80 8.93
CA PRO A 43 16.99 6.67 9.53
C PRO A 43 16.53 5.31 8.98
N PHE A 44 15.25 5.16 8.65
CA PHE A 44 14.75 3.97 7.93
C PHE A 44 15.49 3.72 6.62
N ILE A 45 15.85 4.77 5.89
CA ILE A 45 16.53 4.67 4.60
C ILE A 45 17.95 4.18 4.82
N VAL A 46 18.65 4.71 5.82
CA VAL A 46 20.01 4.29 6.15
C VAL A 46 20.04 2.81 6.53
N ASP A 47 19.14 2.37 7.40
CA ASP A 47 19.05 0.97 7.82
C ASP A 47 18.74 0.05 6.62
N GLU A 48 17.86 0.50 5.73
CA GLU A 48 17.48 -0.25 4.54
C GLU A 48 18.62 -0.31 3.50
N VAL A 49 19.36 0.78 3.29
CA VAL A 49 20.56 0.79 2.43
C VAL A 49 21.61 -0.17 2.96
N VAL A 50 21.87 -0.16 4.27
CA VAL A 50 22.81 -1.09 4.90
C VAL A 50 22.39 -2.53 4.62
N ARG A 51 21.11 -2.85 4.77
CA ARG A 51 20.55 -4.17 4.49
C ARG A 51 20.70 -4.56 3.02
N THR A 52 20.31 -3.68 2.10
CA THR A 52 20.43 -3.92 0.65
C THR A 52 21.89 -4.15 0.24
N MET A 53 22.84 -3.38 0.77
CA MET A 53 24.26 -3.56 0.46
C MET A 53 24.82 -4.88 0.99
N GLN A 54 24.37 -5.34 2.16
CA GLN A 54 24.72 -6.68 2.67
C GLN A 54 24.17 -7.79 1.77
N GLU A 55 22.93 -7.64 1.29
CA GLU A 55 22.31 -8.58 0.33
C GLU A 55 23.05 -8.60 -1.01
N MET A 56 23.67 -7.49 -1.41
CA MET A 56 24.56 -7.40 -2.60
C MET A 56 25.96 -7.99 -2.37
N GLY A 57 26.30 -8.41 -1.14
CA GLY A 57 27.61 -8.95 -0.78
C GLY A 57 28.68 -7.89 -0.46
N ILE A 58 28.28 -6.64 -0.19
CA ILE A 58 29.20 -5.56 0.19
C ILE A 58 29.25 -5.46 1.72
N GLU A 59 30.19 -6.19 2.34
CA GLU A 59 30.28 -6.30 3.80
C GLU A 59 31.15 -5.22 4.47
N ASP A 60 32.07 -4.58 3.73
CA ASP A 60 33.01 -3.58 4.25
C ASP A 60 32.43 -2.16 4.32
N LEU A 61 31.09 -2.00 4.39
CA LEU A 61 30.37 -0.72 4.30
C LEU A 61 30.96 0.38 5.21
N LYS A 62 31.31 0.04 6.45
CA LYS A 62 31.78 1.01 7.45
C LYS A 62 33.23 1.45 7.25
N THR A 63 34.01 0.71 6.46
CA THR A 63 35.46 0.90 6.29
C THR A 63 35.86 1.14 4.84
N GLY A 64 34.98 0.80 3.89
CA GLY A 64 35.27 0.80 2.45
C GLY A 64 35.23 2.18 1.81
N GLY A 65 34.71 3.21 2.49
CA GLY A 65 34.68 4.58 1.97
C GLY A 65 33.78 4.74 0.75
N TYR A 66 32.64 4.05 0.73
CA TYR A 66 31.65 4.14 -0.35
C TYR A 66 30.86 5.45 -0.28
N GLU A 67 30.57 6.03 -1.44
CA GLU A 67 29.54 7.05 -1.62
C GLU A 67 28.30 6.38 -2.22
N ILE A 68 27.15 6.52 -1.55
CA ILE A 68 25.92 5.81 -1.91
C ILE A 68 24.85 6.84 -2.21
N HIS A 69 24.39 6.85 -3.44
CA HIS A 69 23.29 7.71 -3.89
C HIS A 69 22.00 6.90 -3.87
N THR A 70 20.98 7.43 -3.18
CA THR A 70 19.66 6.80 -3.10
C THR A 70 18.66 7.54 -3.98
N THR A 71 17.55 6.87 -4.28
CA THR A 71 16.43 7.41 -5.05
C THR A 71 15.47 8.26 -4.20
N ILE A 72 15.73 8.38 -2.89
CA ILE A 72 14.84 9.03 -1.94
C ILE A 72 14.81 10.54 -2.14
N ASP A 73 13.60 11.07 -2.28
CA ASP A 73 13.33 12.49 -2.24
C ASP A 73 13.06 12.92 -0.80
N LEU A 74 13.97 13.70 -0.21
CA LEU A 74 13.85 14.12 1.19
C LEU A 74 12.59 14.95 1.48
N LYS A 75 12.05 15.70 0.51
CA LYS A 75 10.82 16.47 0.70
C LYS A 75 9.60 15.56 0.71
N LEU A 76 9.57 14.56 -0.18
CA LEU A 76 8.52 13.54 -0.19
C LEU A 76 8.63 12.61 1.02
N GLN A 77 9.84 12.26 1.45
CA GLN A 77 10.08 11.47 2.66
C GLN A 77 9.48 12.16 3.90
N GLU A 78 9.69 13.47 4.04
CA GLU A 78 9.08 14.25 5.11
C GLU A 78 7.55 14.32 4.97
N ALA A 79 7.06 14.56 3.74
CA ALA A 79 5.63 14.55 3.47
C ALA A 79 4.96 13.20 3.81
N ALA A 80 5.62 12.09 3.54
CA ALA A 80 5.16 10.74 3.87
C ALA A 80 5.08 10.55 5.38
N ARG A 81 6.13 10.94 6.12
CA ARG A 81 6.18 10.87 7.59
C ARG A 81 5.04 11.66 8.23
N GLU A 82 4.84 12.90 7.80
CA GLU A 82 3.78 13.75 8.32
C GLU A 82 2.38 13.21 7.98
N SER A 83 2.21 12.63 6.78
CA SER A 83 0.92 12.09 6.33
C SER A 83 0.53 10.82 7.08
N LEU A 84 1.50 9.94 7.34
CA LEU A 84 1.32 8.75 8.16
C LEU A 84 0.99 9.13 9.60
N LYS A 85 1.74 10.07 10.18
CA LYS A 85 1.48 10.60 11.53
C LYS A 85 0.10 11.27 11.64
N PHE A 86 -0.30 12.03 10.63
CA PHE A 86 -1.62 12.66 10.57
C PHE A 86 -2.76 11.64 10.70
N ALA A 87 -2.73 10.56 9.93
CA ALA A 87 -3.77 9.54 10.01
C ALA A 87 -3.72 8.73 11.31
N TYR A 88 -2.51 8.45 11.82
CA TYR A 88 -2.32 7.84 13.13
C TYR A 88 -2.97 8.67 14.24
N ASP A 89 -2.64 9.96 14.34
CA ASP A 89 -3.18 10.86 15.37
C ASP A 89 -4.70 10.97 15.26
N ALA A 90 -5.24 10.99 14.03
CA ALA A 90 -6.68 10.98 13.79
C ALA A 90 -7.36 9.69 14.25
N SER A 91 -6.72 8.53 14.08
CA SER A 91 -7.20 7.23 14.57
C SER A 91 -7.22 7.19 16.11
N ILE A 92 -6.12 7.61 16.74
CA ILE A 92 -6.02 7.70 18.21
C ILE A 92 -7.09 8.65 18.77
N LYS A 93 -7.39 9.76 18.08
CA LYS A 93 -8.45 10.68 18.49
C LYS A 93 -9.83 10.02 18.42
N ARG A 94 -10.17 9.34 17.33
CA ARG A 94 -11.46 8.64 17.16
C ARG A 94 -11.67 7.56 18.23
N LEU A 95 -10.60 6.84 18.57
CA LEU A 95 -10.64 5.85 19.64
C LEU A 95 -10.99 6.48 20.99
N LYS A 96 -10.29 7.56 21.38
CA LYS A 96 -10.55 8.26 22.64
C LYS A 96 -11.97 8.81 22.73
N GLU A 97 -12.52 9.29 21.61
CA GLU A 97 -13.92 9.74 21.54
C GLU A 97 -14.89 8.57 21.75
N TYR A 98 -14.61 7.40 21.17
CA TYR A 98 -15.41 6.20 21.37
C TYR A 98 -15.37 5.71 22.83
N GLU A 99 -14.18 5.60 23.42
CA GLU A 99 -14.01 5.18 24.82
C GLU A 99 -14.81 6.08 25.78
N LYS A 100 -14.75 7.39 25.59
CA LYS A 100 -15.56 8.35 26.38
C LYS A 100 -17.06 8.12 26.23
N THR A 101 -17.51 7.83 25.01
CA THR A 101 -18.93 7.57 24.74
C THR A 101 -19.40 6.27 25.39
N LYS A 102 -18.54 5.24 25.40
CA LYS A 102 -18.78 3.96 26.08
C LYS A 102 -18.86 4.15 27.61
N THR A 103 -17.98 4.95 28.21
CA THR A 103 -18.00 5.21 29.67
C THR A 103 -19.18 6.09 30.09
N ALA A 104 -19.69 6.96 29.20
CA ALA A 104 -20.84 7.83 29.49
C ALA A 104 -22.20 7.10 29.41
N LEU A 105 -22.27 5.98 28.68
CA LEU A 105 -23.41 5.08 28.65
C LEU A 105 -23.16 3.98 29.70
N GLN A 106 -23.73 4.11 30.90
CA GLN A 106 -23.75 2.97 31.83
C GLN A 106 -24.44 1.79 31.14
N PRO A 107 -23.86 0.58 31.13
CA PRO A 107 -24.55 -0.56 30.55
C PRO A 107 -25.71 -0.93 31.48
N GLU A 108 -26.94 -0.82 31.00
CA GLU A 108 -28.02 -1.65 31.56
C GLU A 108 -27.67 -3.12 31.31
N PRO A 109 -28.02 -4.05 32.23
CA PRO A 109 -27.76 -5.46 32.02
C PRO A 109 -28.52 -5.92 30.76
N GLU A 110 -27.78 -6.33 29.74
CA GLU A 110 -28.35 -6.96 28.55
C GLU A 110 -29.12 -8.22 28.97
N SER A 111 -30.41 -8.25 28.66
CA SER A 111 -31.25 -9.43 28.75
C SER A 111 -30.81 -10.44 27.69
N ASP A 112 -30.59 -11.67 28.15
CA ASP A 112 -30.29 -12.86 27.35
C ASP A 112 -31.29 -13.08 26.21
N GLU A 113 -30.89 -12.87 24.96
CA GLU A 113 -31.44 -13.60 23.79
C GLU A 113 -30.35 -13.74 22.70
N ASP A 114 -29.78 -14.94 22.62
CA ASP A 114 -29.26 -15.65 21.43
C ASP A 114 -28.67 -14.81 20.27
N ASP A 115 -27.42 -14.36 20.42
CA ASP A 115 -26.54 -13.96 19.30
C ASP A 115 -25.21 -14.75 19.38
N GLU A 116 -25.30 -16.07 19.24
CA GLU A 116 -24.12 -16.91 18.99
C GLU A 116 -23.57 -16.62 17.58
N ASP A 117 -22.53 -15.76 17.52
CA ASP A 117 -21.38 -15.80 16.61
C ASP A 117 -20.93 -14.41 16.08
N VAL A 118 -20.53 -13.53 17.00
CA VAL A 118 -19.53 -12.48 16.73
C VAL A 118 -18.54 -12.42 17.90
N GLY A 119 -17.64 -13.40 17.96
CA GLY A 119 -16.51 -13.40 18.89
C GLY A 119 -15.51 -12.28 18.56
N GLY A 120 -15.75 -11.07 19.10
CA GLY A 120 -14.79 -9.98 19.13
C GLY A 120 -14.66 -9.47 20.55
N THR A 121 -13.59 -9.87 21.25
CA THR A 121 -13.29 -9.36 22.59
C THR A 121 -13.05 -7.85 22.54
N ASP A 122 -13.65 -7.14 23.50
CA ASP A 122 -13.83 -5.69 23.54
C ASP A 122 -12.57 -4.93 24.08
N ASP A 123 -11.40 -5.57 24.03
CA ASP A 123 -10.11 -5.09 24.55
C ASP A 123 -9.17 -4.65 23.41
N THR A 124 -9.45 -3.52 22.75
CA THR A 124 -8.55 -2.97 21.73
C THR A 124 -7.36 -2.26 22.37
N ASN A 125 -6.23 -2.95 22.56
CA ASN A 125 -4.97 -2.34 23.00
C ASN A 125 -4.24 -1.63 21.84
N ASN A 126 -4.64 -0.40 21.52
CA ASN A 126 -4.07 0.36 20.40
C ASN A 126 -2.74 1.08 20.71
N THR A 127 -2.05 0.74 21.82
CA THR A 127 -0.65 1.19 22.04
C THR A 127 0.30 0.62 20.98
N LEU A 128 -0.13 -0.47 20.32
CA LEU A 128 0.57 -1.22 19.28
C LEU A 128 0.21 -0.78 17.86
N LEU A 129 -0.74 0.15 17.68
CA LEU A 129 -1.09 0.66 16.36
C LEU A 129 0.14 1.28 15.71
N ASN A 130 0.41 0.89 14.48
CA ASN A 130 1.49 1.42 13.67
C ASN A 130 1.06 1.54 12.20
N GLY A 131 1.97 2.02 11.36
CA GLY A 131 1.71 2.14 9.94
C GLY A 131 2.99 2.19 9.11
N ALA A 132 2.82 2.07 7.81
CA ALA A 132 3.89 2.15 6.83
C ALA A 132 3.40 2.89 5.58
N LEU A 133 4.32 3.57 4.91
CA LEU A 133 4.05 4.24 3.63
C LEU A 133 5.24 4.04 2.69
N VAL A 134 4.97 3.61 1.47
CA VAL A 134 5.95 3.50 0.38
C VAL A 134 5.42 4.29 -0.81
N SER A 135 6.24 5.17 -1.37
CA SER A 135 5.95 5.89 -2.61
C SER A 135 7.02 5.58 -3.65
N VAL A 136 6.56 5.28 -4.87
CA VAL A 136 7.41 4.84 -5.99
C VAL A 136 7.07 5.67 -7.22
N GLU A 137 8.06 6.02 -8.03
CA GLU A 137 7.85 6.53 -9.38
C GLU A 137 7.54 5.37 -10.34
N SER A 138 6.37 5.40 -10.97
CA SER A 138 5.82 4.25 -11.71
C SER A 138 6.67 3.78 -12.89
N GLN A 139 7.35 4.70 -13.59
CA GLN A 139 8.11 4.37 -14.80
C GLN A 139 9.50 3.80 -14.50
N THR A 140 10.14 4.26 -13.42
CA THR A 140 11.54 3.90 -13.10
C THR A 140 11.64 2.87 -11.97
N GLY A 141 10.59 2.75 -11.15
CA GLY A 141 10.62 1.96 -9.92
C GLY A 141 11.39 2.65 -8.80
N ASP A 142 11.76 3.92 -8.94
CA ASP A 142 12.50 4.65 -7.91
C ASP A 142 11.66 4.81 -6.65
N ILE A 143 12.20 4.39 -5.51
CA ILE A 143 11.56 4.58 -4.21
C ILE A 143 11.79 6.03 -3.78
N LEU A 144 10.75 6.85 -3.88
CA LEU A 144 10.79 8.28 -3.58
C LEU A 144 10.65 8.55 -2.08
N ALA A 145 9.86 7.73 -1.39
CA ALA A 145 9.67 7.81 0.06
C ALA A 145 9.40 6.42 0.65
N LEU A 146 9.96 6.15 1.83
CA LEU A 146 9.81 4.89 2.55
C LEU A 146 9.79 5.14 4.06
N VAL A 147 8.65 4.89 4.68
CA VAL A 147 8.40 5.09 6.10
C VAL A 147 7.93 3.77 6.71
N GLY A 148 8.73 3.19 7.61
CA GLY A 148 8.49 1.87 8.20
C GLY A 148 7.77 1.87 9.55
N SER A 149 7.60 3.04 10.18
CA SER A 149 6.81 3.21 11.39
C SER A 149 6.37 4.67 11.56
N VAL A 150 5.34 4.89 12.38
CA VAL A 150 4.86 6.24 12.74
C VAL A 150 5.91 7.00 13.56
N ASP A 151 6.69 6.30 14.37
CA ASP A 151 7.75 6.88 15.20
C ASP A 151 8.97 5.93 15.26
N TYR A 152 10.01 6.31 14.53
CA TYR A 152 11.27 5.56 14.46
C TYR A 152 11.91 5.36 15.85
N LYS A 153 11.82 6.35 16.74
CA LYS A 153 12.44 6.25 18.08
C LYS A 153 11.71 5.22 18.96
N LYS A 154 10.42 5.01 18.72
CA LYS A 154 9.62 3.98 19.39
C LYS A 154 9.82 2.61 18.74
N SER A 155 9.96 2.55 17.42
CA SER A 155 10.17 1.31 16.68
C SER A 155 10.96 1.56 15.40
N SER A 156 12.18 1.02 15.35
CA SER A 156 13.05 1.01 14.16
C SER A 156 12.73 -0.13 13.17
N PHE A 157 11.83 -1.04 13.53
CA PHE A 157 11.40 -2.12 12.64
C PHE A 157 10.73 -1.55 11.37
N ASN A 158 11.25 -1.92 10.20
CA ASN A 158 10.80 -1.36 8.92
C ASN A 158 9.62 -2.15 8.35
N ARG A 159 8.40 -1.76 8.70
CA ARG A 159 7.19 -2.46 8.23
C ARG A 159 6.96 -2.31 6.74
N ALA A 160 7.51 -1.27 6.11
CA ALA A 160 7.40 -1.06 4.67
C ALA A 160 8.07 -2.18 3.86
N THR A 161 9.18 -2.73 4.36
CA THR A 161 9.97 -3.75 3.64
C THR A 161 9.90 -5.13 4.28
N GLN A 162 9.85 -5.19 5.62
CA GLN A 162 9.92 -6.43 6.40
C GLN A 162 8.55 -6.86 6.95
N GLY A 163 7.59 -5.94 7.03
CA GLY A 163 6.26 -6.18 7.61
C GLY A 163 5.33 -6.93 6.66
N LYS A 164 5.45 -8.26 6.61
CA LYS A 164 4.55 -9.09 5.80
C LYS A 164 3.18 -9.22 6.45
N ARG A 165 2.14 -8.80 5.70
CA ARG A 165 0.75 -8.72 6.16
C ARG A 165 -0.20 -9.11 5.03
N GLN A 166 -1.44 -9.44 5.37
CA GLN A 166 -2.46 -9.77 4.37
C GLN A 166 -2.96 -8.50 3.68
N PRO A 167 -2.86 -8.36 2.34
CA PRO A 167 -3.33 -7.18 1.61
C PRO A 167 -4.87 -7.11 1.58
N GLY A 168 -5.56 -8.24 1.80
CA GLY A 168 -7.00 -8.33 1.75
C GLY A 168 -7.56 -7.89 0.40
N SER A 169 -8.65 -7.11 0.41
CA SER A 169 -9.28 -6.58 -0.81
C SER A 169 -8.38 -5.70 -1.70
N SER A 170 -7.21 -5.26 -1.24
CA SER A 170 -6.25 -4.57 -2.12
C SER A 170 -5.58 -5.52 -3.12
N PHE A 171 -5.76 -6.83 -2.99
CA PHE A 171 -5.30 -7.81 -3.98
C PHE A 171 -6.28 -8.03 -5.15
N LYS A 172 -7.55 -7.63 -5.00
CA LYS A 172 -8.57 -7.82 -6.04
C LYS A 172 -8.18 -7.29 -7.42
N PRO A 173 -7.49 -6.14 -7.57
CA PRO A 173 -7.14 -5.63 -8.90
C PRO A 173 -6.33 -6.62 -9.75
N PHE A 174 -5.49 -7.47 -9.15
CA PHE A 174 -4.79 -8.53 -9.89
C PHE A 174 -5.75 -9.57 -10.48
N ILE A 175 -6.74 -10.01 -9.71
CA ILE A 175 -7.78 -10.95 -10.18
C ILE A 175 -8.58 -10.33 -11.32
N TYR A 176 -8.97 -9.07 -11.15
CA TYR A 176 -9.77 -8.35 -12.15
C TYR A 176 -8.95 -8.04 -13.41
N GLN A 177 -7.64 -7.78 -13.29
CA GLN A 177 -6.78 -7.66 -14.45
C GLN A 177 -6.73 -8.97 -15.25
N VAL A 178 -6.56 -10.10 -14.55
CA VAL A 178 -6.59 -11.41 -15.22
C VAL A 178 -7.93 -11.65 -15.92
N ALA A 179 -9.05 -11.29 -15.29
CA ALA A 179 -10.36 -11.38 -15.94
C ALA A 179 -10.42 -10.50 -17.20
N ILE A 180 -9.96 -9.25 -17.10
CA ILE A 180 -9.91 -8.32 -18.23
C ILE A 180 -9.08 -8.92 -19.37
N ASP A 181 -7.86 -9.41 -19.08
CA ASP A 181 -6.95 -10.05 -20.04
C ASP A 181 -7.55 -11.29 -20.72
N LEU A 182 -8.50 -11.97 -20.06
CA LEU A 182 -9.25 -13.11 -20.60
C LEU A 182 -10.46 -12.71 -21.44
N GLY A 183 -10.68 -11.41 -21.68
CA GLY A 183 -11.74 -10.86 -22.52
C GLY A 183 -12.94 -10.30 -21.75
N TYR A 184 -12.92 -10.30 -20.41
CA TYR A 184 -13.96 -9.61 -19.65
C TYR A 184 -13.81 -8.09 -19.81
N SER A 185 -14.91 -7.36 -19.69
CA SER A 185 -14.93 -5.90 -19.72
C SER A 185 -15.55 -5.35 -18.45
N GLY A 186 -15.47 -4.02 -18.24
CA GLY A 186 -16.16 -3.37 -17.12
C GLY A 186 -17.67 -3.62 -17.09
N ALA A 187 -18.27 -3.89 -18.27
CA ALA A 187 -19.69 -4.19 -18.44
C ALA A 187 -20.05 -5.68 -18.28
N SER A 188 -19.07 -6.59 -18.19
CA SER A 188 -19.34 -8.02 -17.98
C SER A 188 -20.16 -8.23 -16.70
N GLN A 189 -21.20 -9.04 -16.78
CA GLN A 189 -22.11 -9.29 -15.66
C GLN A 189 -21.54 -10.39 -14.75
N LEU A 190 -21.47 -10.11 -13.46
CA LEU A 190 -21.01 -11.01 -12.41
C LEU A 190 -22.15 -11.31 -11.44
N VAL A 191 -22.18 -12.55 -10.97
CA VAL A 191 -23.15 -12.99 -9.97
C VAL A 191 -22.68 -12.62 -8.56
N ASP A 192 -23.46 -11.84 -7.83
CA ASP A 192 -23.21 -11.40 -6.44
C ASP A 192 -24.20 -12.08 -5.47
N ILE A 193 -24.21 -13.42 -5.49
CA ILE A 193 -25.01 -14.26 -4.59
C ILE A 193 -24.11 -15.15 -3.74
N ALA A 194 -24.53 -15.46 -2.51
CA ALA A 194 -23.82 -16.41 -1.68
C ALA A 194 -23.94 -17.82 -2.25
N LYS A 195 -22.81 -18.51 -2.33
CA LYS A 195 -22.73 -19.95 -2.61
C LYS A 195 -22.06 -20.62 -1.42
N THR A 196 -22.52 -21.82 -1.10
CA THR A 196 -21.85 -22.68 -0.13
C THR A 196 -20.86 -23.56 -0.88
N TYR A 197 -19.58 -23.42 -0.53
CA TYR A 197 -18.50 -24.23 -1.07
C TYR A 197 -18.21 -25.35 -0.09
N VAL A 198 -18.15 -26.58 -0.61
CA VAL A 198 -17.79 -27.76 0.17
C VAL A 198 -16.36 -28.12 -0.18
N TYR A 199 -15.49 -28.26 0.81
CA TYR A 199 -14.09 -28.62 0.65
C TYR A 199 -13.66 -29.58 1.74
N ASN A 200 -12.62 -30.38 1.48
CA ASN A 200 -12.02 -31.21 2.51
C ASN A 200 -10.82 -30.49 3.12
N ASP A 201 -10.73 -30.46 4.46
CA ASP A 201 -9.57 -29.92 5.13
C ASP A 201 -8.35 -30.87 5.03
N SER A 202 -7.22 -30.48 5.62
CA SER A 202 -5.99 -31.27 5.62
C SER A 202 -6.14 -32.65 6.29
N ASN A 203 -7.19 -32.87 7.07
CA ASN A 203 -7.50 -34.12 7.74
C ASN A 203 -8.53 -34.96 6.97
N GLY A 204 -9.02 -34.47 5.82
CA GLY A 204 -10.03 -35.12 5.01
C GLY A 204 -11.46 -34.90 5.50
N GLU A 205 -11.69 -34.00 6.46
CA GLU A 205 -13.03 -33.67 6.94
C GLU A 205 -13.72 -32.69 5.98
N GLU A 206 -14.98 -32.97 5.64
CA GLU A 206 -15.80 -32.08 4.86
C GLU A 206 -16.12 -30.81 5.65
N LYS A 207 -15.65 -29.67 5.18
CA LYS A 207 -15.96 -28.33 5.69
C LYS A 207 -16.81 -27.57 4.67
N LYS A 208 -17.66 -26.69 5.17
CA LYS A 208 -18.51 -25.81 4.38
C LYS A 208 -18.07 -24.37 4.58
N TRP A 209 -17.78 -23.68 3.48
CA TRP A 209 -17.45 -22.27 3.48
C TRP A 209 -18.56 -21.48 2.77
N GLN A 210 -19.16 -20.54 3.50
CA GLN A 210 -20.18 -19.64 2.96
C GLN A 210 -19.72 -18.19 3.14
N PRO A 211 -19.01 -17.61 2.16
CA PRO A 211 -18.51 -16.24 2.26
C PRO A 211 -19.66 -15.23 2.32
N LYS A 212 -19.37 -14.04 2.85
CA LYS A 212 -20.31 -12.91 2.94
C LYS A 212 -19.66 -11.62 2.44
N ASN A 213 -20.48 -10.69 1.94
CA ASN A 213 -20.05 -9.32 1.64
C ASN A 213 -19.82 -8.53 2.94
N TYR A 214 -19.00 -7.47 2.85
CA TYR A 214 -18.77 -6.56 3.99
C TYR A 214 -20.04 -5.78 4.36
N GLU A 215 -20.76 -5.29 3.36
CA GLU A 215 -22.12 -4.78 3.52
C GLU A 215 -23.09 -5.97 3.47
N ARG A 216 -23.99 -6.08 4.45
CA ARG A 216 -24.94 -7.18 4.59
C ARG A 216 -26.06 -7.05 3.52
N GLY A 217 -25.77 -7.41 2.28
CA GLY A 217 -26.72 -7.38 1.16
C GLY A 217 -26.24 -8.18 -0.07
N TYR A 218 -27.21 -8.57 -0.92
CA TYR A 218 -26.99 -9.21 -2.21
C TYR A 218 -27.46 -8.29 -3.32
N ASN A 219 -26.62 -8.02 -4.31
CA ASN A 219 -27.00 -7.19 -5.45
C ASN A 219 -27.55 -8.01 -6.63
N GLY A 220 -27.52 -9.35 -6.55
CA GLY A 220 -27.98 -10.25 -7.60
C GLY A 220 -26.96 -10.33 -8.74
N ILE A 221 -27.12 -9.48 -9.75
CA ILE A 221 -26.20 -9.36 -10.89
C ILE A 221 -25.64 -7.94 -10.89
N VAL A 222 -24.31 -7.83 -10.93
CA VAL A 222 -23.58 -6.56 -10.96
C VAL A 222 -22.57 -6.58 -12.09
N SER A 223 -22.24 -5.42 -12.66
CA SER A 223 -21.12 -5.38 -13.62
C SER A 223 -19.77 -5.59 -12.91
N LEU A 224 -18.78 -6.08 -13.65
CA LEU A 224 -17.40 -6.25 -13.18
C LEU A 224 -16.84 -4.94 -12.61
N ARG A 225 -17.13 -3.81 -13.26
CA ARG A 225 -16.79 -2.47 -12.78
C ARG A 225 -17.40 -2.22 -11.39
N GLU A 226 -18.73 -2.37 -11.25
CA GLU A 226 -19.41 -2.09 -9.98
C GLU A 226 -18.96 -3.03 -8.86
N ALA A 227 -18.72 -4.31 -9.17
CA ALA A 227 -18.19 -5.28 -8.23
C ALA A 227 -16.83 -4.85 -7.64
N LEU A 228 -15.92 -4.31 -8.46
CA LEU A 228 -14.63 -3.84 -7.98
C LEU A 228 -14.73 -2.50 -7.24
N VAL A 229 -15.57 -1.57 -7.74
CA VAL A 229 -15.81 -0.24 -7.15
C VAL A 229 -16.32 -0.34 -5.72
N HIS A 230 -17.26 -1.26 -5.48
CA HIS A 230 -17.84 -1.54 -4.17
C HIS A 230 -17.12 -2.67 -3.41
N SER A 231 -16.11 -3.28 -4.04
CA SER A 231 -15.28 -4.33 -3.45
C SER A 231 -16.08 -5.56 -3.00
N ASN A 232 -17.12 -5.95 -3.76
CA ASN A 232 -18.01 -7.06 -3.44
C ASN A 232 -17.23 -8.38 -3.37
N ASN A 233 -17.30 -9.08 -2.24
CA ASN A 233 -16.57 -10.34 -2.03
C ASN A 233 -17.20 -11.48 -2.82
N LEU A 234 -18.53 -11.61 -2.77
CA LEU A 234 -19.25 -12.69 -3.44
C LEU A 234 -19.05 -12.65 -4.95
N ALA A 235 -19.17 -11.47 -5.57
CA ALA A 235 -18.85 -11.30 -6.99
C ALA A 235 -17.40 -11.69 -7.34
N THR A 236 -16.41 -11.30 -6.53
CA THR A 236 -15.00 -11.69 -6.76
C THR A 236 -14.80 -13.20 -6.62
N ILE A 237 -15.40 -13.85 -5.63
CA ILE A 237 -15.30 -15.30 -5.42
C ILE A 237 -15.93 -16.05 -6.60
N ASN A 238 -17.12 -15.62 -7.03
CA ASN A 238 -17.79 -16.20 -8.19
C ASN A 238 -16.98 -16.02 -9.48
N LEU A 239 -16.35 -14.85 -9.67
CA LEU A 239 -15.44 -14.61 -10.80
C LEU A 239 -14.23 -15.55 -10.77
N VAL A 240 -13.58 -15.73 -9.61
CA VAL A 240 -12.46 -16.69 -9.47
C VAL A 240 -12.91 -18.12 -9.76
N ASN A 241 -14.11 -18.50 -9.30
CA ASN A 241 -14.68 -19.80 -9.57
C ASN A 241 -15.01 -20.02 -11.05
N GLU A 242 -15.46 -18.97 -11.76
CA GLU A 242 -15.75 -19.01 -13.20
C GLU A 242 -14.47 -19.08 -14.05
N ILE A 243 -13.44 -18.30 -13.71
CA ILE A 243 -12.12 -18.38 -14.37
C ILE A 243 -11.45 -19.74 -14.09
N GLY A 244 -11.62 -20.26 -12.87
CA GLY A 244 -10.96 -21.46 -12.37
C GLY A 244 -9.58 -21.15 -11.77
N LEU A 245 -9.30 -21.72 -10.59
CA LEU A 245 -8.05 -21.49 -9.84
C LEU A 245 -6.79 -21.82 -10.65
N THR A 246 -6.77 -22.94 -11.38
CA THR A 246 -5.62 -23.34 -12.20
C THR A 246 -5.27 -22.30 -13.26
N GLN A 247 -6.28 -21.74 -13.93
CA GLN A 247 -6.08 -20.72 -14.94
C GLN A 247 -5.66 -19.40 -14.30
N LEU A 248 -6.29 -18.99 -13.19
CA LEU A 248 -5.90 -17.79 -12.44
C LEU A 248 -4.42 -17.84 -11.98
N ILE A 249 -4.00 -18.96 -11.38
CA ILE A 249 -2.61 -19.15 -10.91
C ILE A 249 -1.63 -19.16 -12.09
N LYS A 250 -2.01 -19.73 -13.24
CA LYS A 250 -1.20 -19.68 -14.46
C LYS A 250 -0.98 -18.24 -14.91
N GLU A 251 -2.01 -17.41 -14.90
CA GLU A 251 -1.92 -15.99 -15.29
C GLU A 251 -1.11 -15.17 -14.27
N PHE A 252 -1.19 -15.47 -12.97
CA PHE A 252 -0.37 -14.80 -11.96
C PHE A 252 1.14 -15.01 -12.11
N LYS A 253 1.59 -16.03 -12.85
CA LYS A 253 3.01 -16.16 -13.22
C LYS A 253 3.52 -14.96 -14.04
N LYS A 254 2.64 -14.26 -14.77
CA LYS A 254 3.01 -13.03 -15.50
C LYS A 254 3.45 -11.91 -14.54
N PHE A 255 2.82 -11.81 -13.37
CA PHE A 255 3.16 -10.81 -12.35
C PHE A 255 4.38 -11.20 -11.49
N ASP A 256 4.88 -12.43 -11.61
CA ASP A 256 5.95 -12.97 -10.74
C ASP A 256 5.56 -13.07 -9.25
N ILE A 257 4.26 -13.14 -8.95
CA ILE A 257 3.78 -13.28 -7.58
C ILE A 257 4.07 -14.71 -7.10
N ARG A 258 4.77 -14.81 -5.97
CA ARG A 258 5.16 -16.09 -5.34
C ARG A 258 4.17 -16.46 -4.23
N ASP A 259 4.21 -17.72 -3.81
CA ASP A 259 3.47 -18.24 -2.65
C ASP A 259 1.95 -18.00 -2.72
N VAL A 260 1.38 -18.06 -3.92
CA VAL A 260 -0.06 -17.91 -4.16
C VAL A 260 -0.81 -19.12 -3.59
N PRO A 261 -1.79 -18.93 -2.68
CA PRO A 261 -2.65 -20.01 -2.19
C PRO A 261 -3.40 -20.71 -3.33
N ASN A 262 -3.49 -22.04 -3.25
CA ASN A 262 -4.20 -22.86 -4.24
C ASN A 262 -5.64 -23.20 -3.79
N ASP A 263 -6.37 -22.19 -3.32
CA ASP A 263 -7.74 -22.32 -2.85
C ASP A 263 -8.52 -21.01 -3.08
N LEU A 264 -9.85 -21.05 -2.90
CA LEU A 264 -10.72 -19.90 -3.19
C LEU A 264 -10.49 -18.72 -2.24
N SER A 265 -9.81 -18.88 -1.09
CA SER A 265 -9.50 -17.76 -0.19
C SER A 265 -8.59 -16.72 -0.84
N LEU A 266 -7.85 -17.12 -1.88
CA LEU A 266 -7.10 -16.23 -2.77
C LEU A 266 -7.93 -15.03 -3.25
N SER A 267 -9.22 -15.25 -3.52
CA SER A 267 -10.17 -14.20 -3.94
C SER A 267 -10.33 -13.05 -2.92
N LEU A 268 -9.97 -13.30 -1.66
CA LEU A 268 -10.03 -12.35 -0.55
C LEU A 268 -8.67 -11.76 -0.19
N GLY A 269 -7.58 -12.18 -0.86
CA GLY A 269 -6.23 -11.65 -0.63
C GLY A 269 -5.57 -12.18 0.64
N THR A 270 -5.62 -13.49 0.87
CA THR A 270 -5.05 -14.19 2.05
C THR A 270 -3.54 -14.42 2.01
N LEU A 271 -2.88 -14.08 0.90
CA LEU A 271 -1.41 -14.09 0.76
C LEU A 271 -0.76 -13.05 1.68
N SER A 272 0.52 -13.23 1.99
CA SER A 272 1.28 -12.34 2.87
C SER A 272 2.36 -11.59 2.10
N MET A 273 2.36 -10.26 2.19
CA MET A 273 3.33 -9.40 1.49
C MET A 273 3.62 -8.11 2.27
N SER A 274 4.79 -7.53 2.04
CA SER A 274 5.12 -6.21 2.54
C SER A 274 4.52 -5.09 1.66
N PRO A 275 4.37 -3.87 2.19
CA PRO A 275 3.99 -2.70 1.40
C PRO A 275 4.86 -2.47 0.16
N LEU A 276 6.18 -2.69 0.25
CA LEU A 276 7.09 -2.54 -0.88
C LEU A 276 6.90 -3.64 -1.93
N GLU A 277 6.66 -4.88 -1.52
CA GLU A 277 6.33 -5.98 -2.46
C GLU A 277 5.02 -5.68 -3.21
N LEU A 278 3.99 -5.22 -2.50
CA LEU A 278 2.71 -4.83 -3.10
C LEU A 278 2.88 -3.67 -4.09
N ALA A 279 3.67 -2.65 -3.73
CA ALA A 279 3.98 -1.51 -4.61
C ALA A 279 4.67 -1.99 -5.91
N LYS A 280 5.69 -2.84 -5.78
CA LYS A 280 6.36 -3.41 -6.96
C LYS A 280 5.36 -4.05 -7.93
N TYR A 281 4.40 -4.84 -7.46
CA TYR A 281 3.43 -5.47 -8.36
C TYR A 281 2.41 -4.48 -8.93
N TYR A 282 2.02 -3.46 -8.18
CA TYR A 282 1.09 -2.41 -8.65
C TYR A 282 1.68 -1.53 -9.75
N THR A 283 3.00 -1.47 -9.91
CA THR A 283 3.64 -0.82 -11.06
C THR A 283 3.11 -1.34 -12.40
N SER A 284 2.70 -2.62 -12.47
CA SER A 284 2.06 -3.18 -13.66
C SER A 284 0.78 -2.44 -14.07
N PHE A 285 0.06 -1.84 -13.13
CA PHE A 285 -1.13 -1.03 -13.40
C PHE A 285 -0.76 0.43 -13.63
N SER A 286 0.07 0.99 -12.74
CA SER A 286 0.42 2.41 -12.80
C SER A 286 1.33 2.76 -13.99
N ASN A 287 1.93 1.76 -14.63
CA ASN A 287 2.75 1.88 -15.84
C ASN A 287 2.18 1.05 -17.02
N TYR A 288 0.85 1.09 -17.20
CA TYR A 288 0.16 0.61 -18.42
C TYR A 288 0.50 -0.82 -18.85
N GLY A 289 0.61 -1.74 -17.90
CA GLY A 289 0.85 -3.17 -18.15
C GLY A 289 2.31 -3.58 -18.01
N VAL A 290 3.22 -2.64 -17.71
CA VAL A 290 4.66 -2.92 -17.54
C VAL A 290 5.03 -2.85 -16.06
N GLN A 291 5.32 -4.01 -15.46
CA GLN A 291 5.84 -4.08 -14.10
C GLN A 291 7.30 -3.64 -14.06
N VAL A 292 7.68 -2.85 -13.05
CA VAL A 292 9.04 -2.34 -12.85
C VAL A 292 9.57 -2.79 -11.48
N GLN A 293 10.82 -3.23 -11.42
CA GLN A 293 11.47 -3.52 -10.13
C GLN A 293 11.70 -2.22 -9.35
N THR A 294 11.45 -2.24 -8.05
CA THR A 294 11.68 -1.09 -7.19
C THR A 294 13.14 -0.98 -6.76
N ASN A 295 13.69 0.23 -6.78
CA ASN A 295 15.10 0.49 -6.49
C ASN A 295 15.26 1.60 -5.44
N LEU A 296 15.99 1.29 -4.36
CA LEU A 296 16.35 2.27 -3.32
C LEU A 296 17.67 2.98 -3.61
N ILE A 297 18.64 2.26 -4.18
CA ILE A 297 19.98 2.75 -4.47
C ILE A 297 20.04 3.08 -5.95
N SER A 298 20.45 4.31 -6.29
CA SER A 298 20.68 4.73 -7.67
C SER A 298 22.09 4.37 -8.12
N SER A 299 23.09 4.65 -7.30
CA SER A 299 24.49 4.33 -7.59
C SER A 299 25.32 4.15 -6.33
N ILE A 300 26.41 3.39 -6.45
CA ILE A 300 27.42 3.18 -5.39
C ILE A 300 28.79 3.42 -6.01
N GLU A 301 29.53 4.37 -5.44
CA GLU A 301 30.87 4.72 -5.90
C GLU A 301 31.91 4.40 -4.81
N LYS A 302 33.12 4.01 -5.23
CA LYS A 302 34.29 3.82 -4.35
C LYS A 302 35.48 4.55 -4.96
N GLY A 303 35.71 5.79 -4.53
CA GLY A 303 36.67 6.68 -5.18
C GLY A 303 36.23 7.00 -6.62
N SER A 304 37.06 6.68 -7.61
CA SER A 304 36.71 6.86 -9.03
C SER A 304 36.00 5.66 -9.68
N ASN A 305 35.73 4.61 -8.92
CA ASN A 305 35.13 3.38 -9.45
C ASN A 305 33.61 3.35 -9.18
N ASN A 306 32.81 3.17 -10.23
CA ASN A 306 31.38 2.90 -10.09
C ASN A 306 31.20 1.40 -9.78
N VAL A 307 30.79 1.09 -8.55
CA VAL A 307 30.60 -0.28 -8.05
C VAL A 307 29.23 -0.81 -8.45
N TYR A 308 28.23 0.07 -8.53
CA TYR A 308 26.87 -0.29 -8.88
C TYR A 308 26.16 0.93 -9.47
N GLU A 309 25.45 0.71 -10.57
CA GLU A 309 24.50 1.65 -11.14
C GLU A 309 23.17 0.90 -11.31
N LYS A 310 22.06 1.54 -10.92
CA LYS A 310 20.75 0.95 -11.14
C LYS A 310 20.52 0.74 -12.64
N THR A 311 19.88 -0.37 -12.97
CA THR A 311 19.42 -0.64 -14.34
C THR A 311 17.92 -0.85 -14.32
N LEU A 312 17.23 -0.28 -15.31
CA LEU A 312 15.79 -0.43 -15.42
C LEU A 312 15.47 -1.89 -15.71
N SER A 313 14.79 -2.55 -14.76
CA SER A 313 14.37 -3.94 -14.88
C SER A 313 12.85 -4.00 -14.95
N THR A 314 12.33 -4.35 -16.12
CA THR A 314 10.90 -4.38 -16.41
C THR A 314 10.42 -5.77 -16.79
N ARG A 315 9.10 -5.95 -16.70
CA ARG A 315 8.39 -7.12 -17.18
C ARG A 315 7.05 -6.69 -17.77
N GLU A 316 6.81 -7.05 -19.03
CA GLU A 316 5.49 -6.87 -19.64
C GLU A 316 4.51 -7.91 -19.07
N VAL A 317 3.42 -7.43 -18.47
CA VAL A 317 2.39 -8.25 -17.81
C VAL A 317 1.13 -8.30 -18.66
N THR A 318 0.68 -7.15 -19.15
CA THR A 318 -0.50 -7.02 -20.02
C THR A 318 -0.33 -5.85 -20.98
N THR A 319 -1.27 -5.67 -21.90
CA THR A 319 -1.27 -4.55 -22.85
C THR A 319 -1.75 -3.26 -22.19
N GLN A 320 -1.37 -2.12 -22.78
CA GLN A 320 -1.74 -0.80 -22.27
C GLN A 320 -3.26 -0.60 -22.26
N THR A 321 -3.99 -1.11 -23.26
CA THR A 321 -5.45 -1.00 -23.34
C THR A 321 -6.14 -1.78 -22.22
N GLN A 322 -5.70 -3.01 -21.96
CA GLN A 322 -6.22 -3.86 -20.89
C GLN A 322 -5.94 -3.27 -19.50
N SER A 323 -4.73 -2.76 -19.27
CA SER A 323 -4.36 -2.07 -18.03
C SER A 323 -5.14 -0.76 -17.83
N PHE A 324 -5.41 -0.02 -18.90
CA PHE A 324 -6.21 1.21 -18.84
C PHE A 324 -7.68 0.94 -18.47
N ILE A 325 -8.27 -0.18 -18.93
CA ILE A 325 -9.62 -0.57 -18.50
C ILE A 325 -9.65 -0.73 -16.98
N LEU A 326 -8.70 -1.47 -16.38
CA LEU A 326 -8.61 -1.60 -14.93
C LEU A 326 -8.39 -0.23 -14.26
N THR A 327 -7.46 0.57 -14.77
CA THR A 327 -7.19 1.92 -14.27
C THR A 327 -8.46 2.76 -14.21
N SER A 328 -9.29 2.70 -15.27
CA SER A 328 -10.57 3.42 -15.31
C SER A 328 -11.57 2.96 -14.24
N ILE A 329 -11.54 1.68 -13.86
CA ILE A 329 -12.38 1.13 -12.78
C ILE A 329 -11.82 1.53 -11.41
N LEU A 330 -10.50 1.51 -11.25
CA LEU A 330 -9.83 1.93 -10.02
C LEU A 330 -9.95 3.45 -9.77
N LYS A 331 -10.12 4.26 -10.82
CA LYS A 331 -10.55 5.66 -10.68
C LYS A 331 -11.93 5.76 -10.04
N ASP A 332 -12.90 4.97 -10.52
CA ASP A 332 -14.25 4.94 -9.93
C ASP A 332 -14.24 4.51 -8.45
N VAL A 333 -13.33 3.61 -8.04
CA VAL A 333 -13.16 3.24 -6.62
C VAL A 333 -12.85 4.48 -5.77
N VAL A 334 -12.06 5.42 -6.29
CA VAL A 334 -11.68 6.66 -5.59
C VAL A 334 -12.70 7.78 -5.79
N GLU A 335 -13.41 7.81 -6.92
CA GLU A 335 -14.38 8.88 -7.19
C GLU A 335 -15.71 8.67 -6.46
N ARG A 336 -16.18 7.42 -6.40
CA ARG A 336 -17.51 7.04 -5.90
C ARG A 336 -17.56 5.76 -5.07
N GLY A 337 -16.48 4.98 -5.03
CA GLY A 337 -16.41 3.71 -4.31
C GLY A 337 -15.83 3.79 -2.91
N THR A 338 -15.25 2.67 -2.47
CA THR A 338 -14.68 2.50 -1.12
C THR A 338 -13.48 3.41 -0.84
N GLY A 339 -12.79 3.88 -1.89
CA GLY A 339 -11.59 4.70 -1.83
C GLY A 339 -11.81 6.20 -1.77
N ARG A 340 -13.06 6.69 -1.65
CA ARG A 340 -13.42 8.12 -1.74
C ARG A 340 -12.60 9.09 -0.88
N ASN A 341 -12.08 8.63 0.25
CA ASN A 341 -11.27 9.47 1.15
C ASN A 341 -9.82 9.65 0.67
N ALA A 342 -9.39 8.94 -0.38
CA ALA A 342 -8.10 9.12 -1.03
C ALA A 342 -8.13 10.21 -2.12
N ARG A 343 -9.32 10.70 -2.49
CA ARG A 343 -9.50 11.68 -3.57
C ARG A 343 -8.82 13.01 -3.23
N VAL A 344 -8.06 13.54 -4.19
CA VAL A 344 -7.38 14.84 -4.09
C VAL A 344 -7.79 15.71 -5.28
N ALA A 345 -8.21 16.95 -5.01
CA ALA A 345 -8.58 17.88 -6.06
C ALA A 345 -7.36 18.24 -6.94
N GLY A 346 -7.56 18.29 -8.27
CA GLY A 346 -6.52 18.68 -9.22
C GLY A 346 -5.58 17.55 -9.66
N ILE A 347 -5.89 16.29 -9.35
CA ILE A 347 -5.20 15.11 -9.88
C ILE A 347 -6.15 13.91 -9.97
N GLU A 348 -6.06 13.14 -11.04
CA GLU A 348 -6.71 11.85 -11.15
C GLU A 348 -5.95 10.80 -10.34
N ILE A 349 -6.70 10.02 -9.56
CA ILE A 349 -6.15 8.95 -8.72
C ILE A 349 -6.94 7.69 -9.01
N ALA A 350 -6.22 6.61 -9.29
CA ALA A 350 -6.73 5.25 -9.30
C ALA A 350 -6.25 4.54 -8.02
N GLY A 351 -7.08 3.71 -7.40
CA GLY A 351 -6.63 2.97 -6.23
C GLY A 351 -7.64 2.00 -5.66
N LYS A 352 -7.22 1.26 -4.64
CA LYS A 352 -8.01 0.22 -3.99
C LYS A 352 -7.79 0.21 -2.49
N THR A 353 -8.90 0.16 -1.74
CA THR A 353 -8.88 -0.14 -0.31
C THR A 353 -8.68 -1.65 -0.08
N GLY A 354 -7.84 -1.99 0.91
CA GLY A 354 -7.76 -3.32 1.50
C GLY A 354 -8.18 -3.28 2.96
N THR A 355 -8.93 -4.27 3.39
CA THR A 355 -9.31 -4.45 4.80
C THR A 355 -9.41 -5.96 5.03
N THR A 356 -8.74 -6.44 6.06
CA THR A 356 -8.77 -7.86 6.46
C THR A 356 -9.87 -8.10 7.48
N ASN A 357 -10.17 -9.38 7.73
CA ASN A 357 -11.16 -9.76 8.73
C ASN A 357 -10.82 -9.13 10.08
N ASN A 358 -11.85 -8.75 10.85
CA ASN A 358 -11.72 -8.10 12.15
C ASN A 358 -10.85 -6.83 12.14
N ASN A 359 -10.68 -6.16 10.99
CA ASN A 359 -9.92 -4.92 10.89
C ASN A 359 -8.47 -5.04 11.40
N VAL A 360 -7.83 -6.20 11.24
CA VAL A 360 -6.43 -6.40 11.63
C VAL A 360 -5.51 -5.49 10.81
N ASP A 361 -5.80 -5.35 9.51
CA ASP A 361 -5.03 -4.54 8.57
C ASP A 361 -5.94 -3.59 7.78
N GLY A 362 -5.49 -2.33 7.66
CA GLY A 362 -6.10 -1.31 6.83
C GLY A 362 -5.11 -0.84 5.76
N TRP A 363 -5.44 -1.11 4.50
CA TRP A 363 -4.60 -0.76 3.35
C TRP A 363 -5.27 0.27 2.44
N PHE A 364 -4.45 1.10 1.82
CA PHE A 364 -4.82 1.79 0.59
C PHE A 364 -3.62 1.76 -0.36
N VAL A 365 -3.85 1.25 -1.56
CA VAL A 365 -2.87 1.28 -2.65
C VAL A 365 -3.44 2.14 -3.75
N GLY A 366 -2.72 3.16 -4.18
CA GLY A 366 -3.19 4.02 -5.25
C GLY A 366 -2.06 4.65 -6.03
N TYR A 367 -2.40 5.20 -7.18
CA TYR A 367 -1.47 5.85 -8.07
C TYR A 367 -2.13 6.99 -8.84
N SER A 368 -1.29 7.93 -9.23
CA SER A 368 -1.51 8.92 -10.27
C SER A 368 -0.76 8.48 -11.54
N PRO A 369 -0.79 9.24 -12.65
CA PRO A 369 -0.12 8.81 -13.87
C PRO A 369 1.40 8.61 -13.77
N SER A 370 2.06 9.16 -12.75
CA SER A 370 3.53 9.04 -12.60
C SER A 370 4.00 8.51 -11.24
N ILE A 371 3.16 8.58 -10.21
CA ILE A 371 3.53 8.22 -8.83
C ILE A 371 2.54 7.23 -8.29
N GLU A 372 3.06 6.19 -7.65
CA GLU A 372 2.33 5.19 -6.90
C GLU A 372 2.63 5.30 -5.40
N THR A 373 1.66 4.96 -4.55
CA THR A 373 1.84 4.93 -3.10
C THR A 373 1.00 3.85 -2.45
N VAL A 374 1.63 3.07 -1.58
CA VAL A 374 1.02 2.09 -0.68
C VAL A 374 1.03 2.65 0.73
N VAL A 375 -0.11 2.59 1.42
CA VAL A 375 -0.24 2.91 2.84
C VAL A 375 -0.85 1.73 3.57
N TRP A 376 -0.27 1.37 4.71
CA TRP A 376 -0.76 0.33 5.61
C TRP A 376 -0.85 0.84 7.05
N PHE A 377 -1.85 0.36 7.77
CA PHE A 377 -1.97 0.46 9.23
C PHE A 377 -2.43 -0.87 9.83
N GLY A 378 -1.95 -1.17 11.03
CA GLY A 378 -2.31 -2.37 11.78
C GLY A 378 -1.59 -2.41 13.13
N ASN A 379 -2.02 -3.32 14.01
CA ASN A 379 -1.32 -3.60 15.26
C ASN A 379 -0.23 -4.66 15.04
N ASP A 380 0.93 -4.48 15.67
CA ASP A 380 2.10 -5.35 15.48
C ASP A 380 1.88 -6.82 15.85
N ASP A 381 1.03 -7.08 16.85
CA ASP A 381 0.67 -8.41 17.35
C ASP A 381 -0.46 -9.08 16.56
N ASN A 382 -0.93 -8.46 15.48
CA ASN A 382 -2.11 -8.85 14.69
C ASN A 382 -3.43 -8.80 15.47
N SER A 383 -3.48 -8.11 16.61
CA SER A 383 -4.76 -7.80 17.25
C SER A 383 -5.62 -6.89 16.34
N PRO A 384 -6.95 -7.02 16.38
CA PRO A 384 -7.86 -6.10 15.71
C PRO A 384 -7.56 -4.63 16.04
N MET A 385 -7.54 -3.77 15.01
CA MET A 385 -7.68 -2.34 15.25
C MET A 385 -9.10 -2.02 15.71
N TYR A 386 -9.34 -0.76 16.09
CA TYR A 386 -10.69 -0.29 16.36
C TYR A 386 -11.63 -0.57 15.17
N LYS A 387 -12.83 -1.12 15.43
CA LYS A 387 -13.78 -1.65 14.42
C LYS A 387 -14.15 -0.71 13.25
N LYS A 388 -13.92 0.60 13.39
CA LYS A 388 -14.17 1.59 12.32
C LYS A 388 -12.92 1.93 11.49
N GLU A 389 -11.74 1.46 11.88
CA GLU A 389 -10.48 1.65 11.18
C GLU A 389 -10.37 0.64 10.03
N THR A 390 -10.97 0.99 8.90
CA THR A 390 -10.82 0.27 7.62
C THR A 390 -9.76 0.95 6.75
N GLY A 391 -9.33 0.29 5.68
CA GLY A 391 -8.42 0.90 4.70
C GLY A 391 -8.92 2.24 4.15
N GLY A 392 -10.24 2.38 3.96
CA GLY A 392 -10.86 3.64 3.53
C GLY A 392 -10.93 4.73 4.61
N LYS A 393 -10.77 4.39 5.90
CA LYS A 393 -10.91 5.32 7.03
C LYS A 393 -9.57 5.73 7.65
N ILE A 394 -8.52 4.92 7.53
CA ILE A 394 -7.19 5.23 8.05
C ILE A 394 -6.14 5.43 6.96
N ALA A 395 -5.99 4.46 6.05
CA ALA A 395 -4.93 4.48 5.04
C ALA A 395 -5.22 5.46 3.89
N ALA A 396 -6.47 5.51 3.40
CA ALA A 396 -6.86 6.42 2.33
C ALA A 396 -6.69 7.92 2.70
N PRO A 397 -7.04 8.38 3.92
CA PRO A 397 -6.72 9.75 4.33
C PRO A 397 -5.22 10.08 4.40
N ALA A 398 -4.37 9.14 4.86
CA ALA A 398 -2.92 9.32 4.83
C ALA A 398 -2.41 9.47 3.39
N PHE A 399 -2.90 8.63 2.48
CA PHE A 399 -2.60 8.74 1.05
C PHE A 399 -3.00 10.12 0.50
N ALA A 400 -4.24 10.56 0.74
CA ALA A 400 -4.71 11.86 0.27
C ALA A 400 -3.85 13.02 0.81
N LYS A 401 -3.45 12.95 2.09
CA LYS A 401 -2.59 13.97 2.71
C LYS A 401 -1.21 14.02 2.06
N TYR A 402 -0.65 12.85 1.73
CA TYR A 402 0.62 12.75 1.03
C TYR A 402 0.51 13.35 -0.37
N TYR A 403 -0.53 12.99 -1.13
CA TYR A 403 -0.74 13.53 -2.48
C TYR A 403 -0.97 15.03 -2.47
N GLN A 404 -1.75 15.58 -1.54
CA GLN A 404 -1.92 17.03 -1.38
C GLN A 404 -0.57 17.76 -1.24
N LYS A 405 0.36 17.19 -0.45
CA LYS A 405 1.71 17.73 -0.29
C LYS A 405 2.55 17.54 -1.56
N LEU A 406 2.46 16.37 -2.18
CA LEU A 406 3.12 16.07 -3.44
C LEU A 406 2.76 17.09 -4.52
N LEU A 407 1.49 17.44 -4.67
CA LEU A 407 1.05 18.43 -5.66
C LEU A 407 1.59 19.83 -5.42
N VAL A 408 1.84 20.20 -4.16
CA VAL A 408 2.44 21.48 -3.77
C VAL A 408 3.95 21.48 -4.05
N LEU A 409 4.62 20.37 -3.74
CA LEU A 409 6.06 20.22 -3.93
C LEU A 409 6.44 20.09 -5.42
N TYR A 410 5.61 19.39 -6.19
CA TYR A 410 5.84 19.04 -7.59
C TYR A 410 4.61 19.40 -8.46
N PRO A 411 4.34 20.69 -8.69
CA PRO A 411 3.19 21.12 -9.46
C PRO A 411 3.19 20.59 -10.91
N GLN A 412 4.36 20.29 -11.47
CA GLN A 412 4.56 19.87 -12.86
C GLN A 412 4.18 18.43 -13.18
N ILE A 413 3.88 17.58 -12.18
CA ILE A 413 3.57 16.18 -12.46
C ILE A 413 2.30 16.03 -13.32
N PRO A 414 2.20 15.00 -14.19
CA PRO A 414 1.01 14.74 -14.96
C PRO A 414 -0.22 14.53 -14.07
N ARG A 415 -1.36 15.11 -14.45
CA ARG A 415 -2.58 15.15 -13.61
C ARG A 415 -3.68 14.23 -14.07
N LYS A 416 -3.60 13.68 -15.27
CA LYS A 416 -4.63 12.86 -15.90
C LYS A 416 -3.99 11.63 -16.52
N PHE A 417 -4.69 10.52 -16.45
CA PHE A 417 -4.29 9.31 -17.15
C PHE A 417 -4.47 9.52 -18.65
N GLU A 418 -3.46 9.19 -19.43
CA GLU A 418 -3.55 9.17 -20.88
C GLU A 418 -4.34 7.94 -21.32
N LYS A 419 -5.29 8.13 -22.24
CA LYS A 419 -6.06 7.04 -22.84
C LYS A 419 -5.23 6.44 -23.99
N PRO A 420 -4.81 5.17 -23.92
CA PRO A 420 -4.04 4.54 -24.99
C PRO A 420 -4.82 4.43 -26.29
N GLU A 421 -4.09 4.36 -27.40
CA GLU A 421 -4.67 4.00 -28.70
C GLU A 421 -5.28 2.59 -28.64
N GLY A 422 -6.39 2.38 -29.35
CA GLY A 422 -7.12 1.11 -29.34
C GLY A 422 -8.19 0.97 -28.24
N ILE A 423 -8.30 1.94 -27.32
CA ILE A 423 -9.45 2.02 -26.41
C ILE A 423 -10.70 2.51 -27.14
N ILE A 424 -11.77 1.72 -27.04
CA ILE A 424 -13.11 2.09 -27.49
C ILE A 424 -13.88 2.61 -26.26
N GLU A 425 -14.33 3.85 -26.33
CA GLU A 425 -15.12 4.51 -25.28
C GLU A 425 -16.60 4.51 -25.69
N VAL A 426 -17.46 3.99 -24.82
CA VAL A 426 -18.91 3.94 -25.04
C VAL A 426 -19.61 4.51 -23.81
N GLU A 427 -20.68 5.27 -24.04
CA GLU A 427 -21.54 5.75 -22.96
C GLU A 427 -22.65 4.73 -22.68
N VAL A 428 -22.71 4.23 -21.44
CA VAL A 428 -23.72 3.29 -20.95
C VAL A 428 -24.40 3.91 -19.73
N ASN A 429 -25.69 4.22 -19.83
CA ASN A 429 -26.48 4.84 -18.75
C ASN A 429 -25.83 6.11 -18.15
N GLY A 430 -25.27 6.98 -19.01
CA GLY A 430 -24.62 8.23 -18.59
C GLY A 430 -23.23 8.05 -17.95
N LYS A 431 -22.67 6.84 -17.98
CA LYS A 431 -21.30 6.54 -17.53
C LYS A 431 -20.44 6.11 -18.71
N LYS A 432 -19.16 6.48 -18.69
CA LYS A 432 -18.18 6.02 -19.67
C LYS A 432 -17.72 4.62 -19.34
N GLU A 433 -17.82 3.72 -20.30
CA GLU A 433 -17.25 2.38 -20.26
C GLU A 433 -16.19 2.24 -21.35
N TYR A 434 -15.16 1.45 -21.06
CA TYR A 434 -13.98 1.31 -21.92
C TYR A 434 -13.79 -0.15 -22.32
N PHE A 435 -13.49 -0.35 -23.60
CA PHE A 435 -13.32 -1.65 -24.24
C PHE A 435 -12.03 -1.67 -25.06
N SER A 436 -11.58 -2.86 -25.44
CA SER A 436 -10.49 -3.05 -26.38
C SER A 436 -10.80 -4.17 -27.39
N ASP A 437 -9.84 -4.46 -28.26
CA ASP A 437 -9.81 -5.62 -29.15
C ASP A 437 -9.98 -6.98 -28.43
N VAL A 438 -9.49 -7.11 -27.19
CA VAL A 438 -9.63 -8.29 -26.34
C VAL A 438 -10.91 -8.20 -25.51
N SER A 439 -11.08 -7.13 -24.72
CA SER A 439 -12.25 -6.89 -23.88
C SER A 439 -13.34 -6.15 -24.64
N LYS A 440 -14.08 -6.88 -25.48
CA LYS A 440 -15.08 -6.29 -26.38
C LYS A 440 -16.36 -5.86 -25.65
N PRO A 441 -17.10 -4.89 -26.20
CA PRO A 441 -18.45 -4.59 -25.70
C PRO A 441 -19.35 -5.82 -25.82
N PRO A 442 -20.31 -5.99 -24.89
CA PRO A 442 -21.33 -7.02 -25.02
C PRO A 442 -22.06 -6.85 -26.36
N ARG A 443 -22.25 -7.96 -27.09
CA ARG A 443 -22.98 -7.93 -28.36
C ARG A 443 -24.41 -7.47 -28.09
N ARG A 444 -24.93 -6.60 -28.96
CA ARG A 444 -26.29 -6.03 -28.87
C ARG A 444 -27.38 -7.04 -29.30
N GLU A 445 -27.16 -8.32 -29.07
CA GLU A 445 -28.11 -9.40 -29.38
C GLU A 445 -28.47 -10.09 -28.06
N ASP A 446 -29.77 -10.22 -27.82
CA ASP A 446 -30.44 -10.87 -26.70
C ASP A 446 -30.51 -10.08 -25.37
N THR A 447 -31.09 -8.89 -25.40
CA THR A 447 -32.15 -8.64 -24.39
C THR A 447 -33.40 -9.34 -24.94
N PRO A 448 -33.85 -10.47 -24.35
CA PRO A 448 -35.24 -10.87 -24.56
C PRO A 448 -36.07 -9.70 -24.07
N ASP A 449 -36.92 -9.15 -24.94
CA ASP A 449 -38.00 -8.28 -24.51
C ASP A 449 -38.82 -9.08 -23.48
N LEU A 450 -38.57 -8.86 -22.18
CA LEU A 450 -39.36 -9.42 -21.08
C LEU A 450 -40.75 -8.74 -20.98
N ILE A 451 -41.27 -8.30 -22.12
CA ILE A 451 -42.62 -7.76 -22.31
C ILE A 451 -43.25 -8.56 -23.46
N GLU A 452 -43.29 -9.88 -23.34
CA GLU A 452 -44.29 -10.70 -24.02
C GLU A 452 -45.22 -11.33 -22.98
N GLU A 453 -46.38 -10.70 -22.88
CA GLU A 453 -47.68 -11.34 -22.64
C GLU A 453 -47.83 -12.26 -21.42
N LEU A 454 -48.06 -11.63 -20.26
CA LEU A 454 -49.07 -12.16 -19.32
C LEU A 454 -50.45 -11.90 -19.94
N VAL A 455 -50.87 -12.77 -20.86
CA VAL A 455 -52.24 -12.84 -21.37
C VAL A 455 -52.91 -14.07 -20.75
N PHE A 456 -53.77 -13.77 -19.76
CA PHE A 456 -54.83 -14.57 -19.12
C PHE A 456 -54.51 -15.91 -18.45
#